data_AF-A0A955GTF6-F1
#
_entry.id   AF-A0A955GTF6-F1
#
_cell.length_a   1.000
_cell.length_b   1.000
_cell.length_c   1.000
_cell.angle_alpha   90.00
_cell.angle_beta   90.00
_cell.angle_gamma   90.00
#
_symmetry.space_group_name_H-M   'P 1'
#
loop_
_entity.id
_entity.type
_entity.pdbx_description
1 polymer ?
#
loop_
_entity_poly.entity_id
_entity_poly.type
_entity_poly.pdbx_seq_one_letter_code
_entity_poly.pdbx_strand_id
1 'polypeptide(L)'
;IDGSEVKPDAPIGKHPETGEPIFVLNGRFGPYVQLGEAPATKDEDGKTIPVKKRGPAPRRASLPAGTKPEDVSLNDAVKYLLLPRELGNHPKTGEPIIANTGQYGPYIGHAGDFRSLKDPKKDDPYTITYERALEILAEPKTLRKGETLLKELGVHPTTRKLVNVFESKSGRYLKKGFKRIGIPDNVKTEDITLELAVELLKQR
;
A
#
# COMPACT_ATOMS: atom_id res chain seq x y z
N ILE A 1 -8.22 -35.47 -18.50
CA ILE A 1 -7.70 -34.50 -17.52
C ILE A 1 -8.15 -33.16 -18.04
N ASP A 2 -9.36 -32.76 -17.66
CA ASP A 2 -10.06 -31.60 -18.21
C ASP A 2 -9.49 -30.32 -17.59
N GLY A 3 -8.66 -29.63 -18.37
CA GLY A 3 -8.28 -28.25 -18.10
C GLY A 3 -9.41 -27.33 -18.52
N SER A 4 -10.20 -26.90 -17.56
CA SER A 4 -11.18 -25.83 -17.76
C SER A 4 -10.44 -24.52 -18.06
N GLU A 5 -10.42 -24.13 -19.33
CA GLU A 5 -10.03 -22.78 -19.77
C GLU A 5 -10.94 -21.75 -19.08
N VAL A 6 -10.41 -21.05 -18.09
CA VAL A 6 -11.04 -19.83 -17.60
C VAL A 6 -10.99 -18.82 -18.74
N LYS A 7 -12.13 -18.57 -19.39
CA LYS A 7 -12.23 -17.53 -20.42
C LYS A 7 -11.75 -16.21 -19.82
N PRO A 8 -10.79 -15.52 -20.44
CA PRO A 8 -10.16 -14.32 -19.87
C PRO A 8 -11.13 -13.16 -19.60
N ASP A 9 -12.35 -13.21 -20.13
CA ASP A 9 -13.35 -12.14 -19.99
C ASP A 9 -14.67 -12.59 -19.31
N ALA A 10 -14.77 -13.84 -18.84
CA ALA A 10 -15.98 -14.31 -18.17
C ALA A 10 -15.93 -14.03 -16.65
N PRO A 11 -16.96 -13.41 -16.07
CA PRO A 11 -17.00 -13.23 -14.62
C PRO A 11 -17.23 -14.58 -13.92
N ILE A 12 -16.53 -14.79 -12.81
CA ILE A 12 -16.70 -15.98 -11.96
C ILE A 12 -18.00 -15.92 -11.13
N GLY A 13 -18.61 -14.74 -11.03
CA GLY A 13 -19.86 -14.50 -10.32
C GLY A 13 -20.10 -13.02 -10.06
N LYS A 14 -21.05 -12.71 -9.17
CA LYS A 14 -21.35 -11.34 -8.72
C LYS A 14 -21.02 -11.20 -7.24
N HIS A 15 -20.52 -10.04 -6.85
CA HIS A 15 -20.27 -9.72 -5.45
C HIS A 15 -21.60 -9.66 -4.69
N PRO A 16 -21.72 -10.29 -3.51
CA PRO A 16 -22.99 -10.37 -2.78
C PRO A 16 -23.51 -9.00 -2.32
N GLU A 17 -22.60 -8.09 -1.93
CA GLU A 17 -22.98 -6.75 -1.45
C GLU A 17 -23.15 -5.71 -2.55
N THR A 18 -22.23 -5.62 -3.52
CA THR A 18 -22.28 -4.59 -4.58
C THR A 18 -23.08 -5.02 -5.81
N GLY A 19 -23.30 -6.32 -5.99
CA GLY A 19 -23.94 -6.87 -7.19
C GLY A 19 -23.07 -6.82 -8.46
N GLU A 20 -21.85 -6.27 -8.37
CA GLU A 20 -20.93 -6.12 -9.50
C GLU A 20 -20.29 -7.45 -9.89
N PRO A 21 -19.99 -7.67 -11.18
CA PRO A 21 -19.30 -8.87 -11.64
C PRO A 21 -17.88 -8.95 -11.07
N ILE A 22 -17.44 -10.14 -10.70
CA ILE A 22 -16.08 -10.42 -10.26
C ILE A 22 -15.37 -11.21 -11.35
N PHE A 23 -14.16 -10.78 -11.69
CA PHE A 23 -13.30 -11.40 -12.70
C PHE A 23 -12.01 -11.90 -12.06
N VAL A 24 -11.47 -13.00 -12.58
CA VAL A 24 -10.13 -13.48 -12.25
C VAL A 24 -9.28 -13.35 -13.51
N LEU A 25 -8.26 -12.50 -13.46
CA LEU A 25 -7.48 -12.07 -14.61
C LEU A 25 -5.98 -12.26 -14.37
N ASN A 26 -5.22 -12.41 -15.45
CA ASN A 26 -3.76 -12.47 -15.40
C ASN A 26 -3.16 -11.13 -15.85
N GLY A 27 -2.33 -10.51 -15.00
CA GLY A 27 -1.70 -9.22 -15.28
C GLY A 27 -0.17 -9.28 -15.23
N ARG A 28 0.47 -8.13 -15.51
CA ARG A 28 1.94 -7.98 -15.45
C ARG A 28 2.54 -8.40 -14.10
N PHE A 29 1.79 -8.25 -13.02
CA PHE A 29 2.24 -8.50 -11.66
C PHE A 29 1.75 -9.84 -11.09
N GLY A 30 1.23 -10.71 -11.96
CA GLY A 30 0.63 -11.98 -11.59
C GLY A 30 -0.90 -11.96 -11.65
N PRO A 31 -1.53 -13.07 -11.23
CA PRO A 31 -2.98 -13.19 -11.23
C PRO A 31 -3.64 -12.29 -10.18
N TYR A 32 -4.81 -11.75 -10.52
CA TYR A 32 -5.57 -10.85 -9.65
C TYR A 32 -7.07 -11.00 -9.84
N VAL A 33 -7.82 -10.65 -8.80
CA VAL A 33 -9.28 -10.49 -8.82
C VAL A 33 -9.62 -9.04 -9.11
N GLN A 34 -10.64 -8.81 -9.93
CA GLN A 34 -11.19 -7.49 -10.22
C GLN A 34 -12.69 -7.45 -9.93
N LEU A 35 -13.14 -6.40 -9.23
CA LEU A 35 -14.55 -6.09 -9.01
C LEU A 35 -15.01 -5.04 -10.04
N GLY A 36 -16.03 -5.41 -10.83
CA GLY A 36 -16.55 -4.59 -11.91
C GLY A 36 -15.70 -4.62 -13.18
N GLU A 37 -16.23 -4.02 -14.24
CA GLU A 37 -15.54 -3.88 -15.52
C GLU A 37 -14.49 -2.77 -15.48
N ALA A 38 -13.41 -2.95 -16.22
CA ALA A 38 -12.40 -1.89 -16.35
C ALA A 38 -12.91 -0.81 -17.32
N PRO A 39 -12.71 0.48 -17.00
CA PRO A 39 -13.09 1.55 -17.91
C PRO A 39 -12.34 1.42 -19.24
N ALA A 40 -13.01 1.79 -20.33
CA ALA A 40 -12.41 1.78 -21.66
C ALA A 40 -11.07 2.54 -21.67
N THR A 41 -10.06 1.92 -22.25
CA THR A 41 -8.72 2.51 -22.35
C THR A 41 -8.50 3.21 -23.69
N LYS A 42 -9.36 2.94 -24.68
CA LYS A 42 -9.37 3.52 -26.01
C LYS A 42 -10.76 4.09 -26.33
N ASP A 43 -10.80 5.22 -27.01
CA ASP A 43 -12.01 5.82 -27.60
C ASP A 43 -12.46 5.02 -28.84
N GLU A 44 -13.62 5.38 -29.41
CA GLU A 44 -14.17 4.77 -30.64
C GLU A 44 -13.18 4.81 -31.81
N ASP A 45 -12.34 5.84 -31.89
CA ASP A 45 -11.26 5.99 -32.89
C ASP A 45 -9.99 5.18 -32.57
N GLY A 46 -9.99 4.36 -31.51
CA GLY A 46 -8.83 3.58 -31.07
C GLY A 46 -7.72 4.38 -30.36
N LYS A 47 -7.94 5.68 -30.12
CA LYS A 47 -7.00 6.56 -29.39
C LYS A 47 -7.05 6.31 -27.89
N THR A 48 -5.89 6.34 -27.23
CA THR A 48 -5.78 6.12 -25.78
C THR A 48 -6.45 7.24 -24.99
N ILE A 49 -7.45 6.90 -24.18
CA ILE A 49 -8.14 7.85 -23.30
C ILE A 49 -7.17 8.28 -22.19
N PRO A 50 -6.96 9.59 -21.94
CA PRO A 50 -6.17 10.04 -20.79
C PRO A 50 -6.73 9.51 -19.47
N VAL A 51 -5.87 9.06 -18.55
CA VAL A 51 -6.31 8.46 -17.26
C VAL A 51 -7.28 9.37 -16.49
N LYS A 52 -7.07 10.70 -16.53
CA LYS A 52 -7.94 11.68 -15.87
C LYS A 52 -9.37 11.75 -16.45
N LYS A 53 -9.56 11.25 -17.67
CA LYS A 53 -10.85 11.22 -18.38
C LYS A 53 -11.51 9.84 -18.36
N ARG A 54 -10.83 8.81 -17.83
CA ARG A 54 -11.41 7.47 -17.67
C ARG A 54 -12.33 7.45 -16.44
N GLY A 55 -13.28 6.51 -16.45
CA GLY A 55 -14.06 6.18 -15.26
C GLY A 55 -13.18 5.70 -14.09
N PRO A 56 -13.75 5.53 -12.89
CA PRO A 56 -13.00 5.06 -11.72
C PRO A 56 -12.32 3.72 -12.01
N ALA A 57 -11.11 3.54 -11.50
CA ALA A 57 -10.41 2.26 -11.62
C ALA A 57 -11.16 1.21 -10.78
N PRO A 58 -11.39 0.00 -11.32
CA PRO A 58 -12.07 -1.05 -10.58
C PRO A 58 -11.22 -1.48 -9.38
N ARG A 59 -11.89 -1.93 -8.32
CA ARG A 59 -11.17 -2.49 -7.17
C ARG A 59 -10.52 -3.80 -7.58
N ARG A 60 -9.29 -4.00 -7.13
CA ARG A 60 -8.47 -5.18 -7.48
C ARG A 60 -7.76 -5.71 -6.25
N ALA A 61 -7.57 -7.02 -6.21
CA ALA A 61 -6.78 -7.70 -5.21
C ALA A 61 -5.91 -8.77 -5.86
N SER A 62 -4.62 -8.80 -5.55
CA SER A 62 -3.73 -9.84 -6.04
C SER A 62 -4.05 -11.17 -5.38
N LEU A 63 -3.93 -12.27 -6.13
CA LEU A 63 -4.04 -13.60 -5.54
C LEU A 63 -2.84 -13.87 -4.60
N PRO A 64 -3.04 -14.66 -3.53
CA PRO A 64 -1.94 -15.15 -2.70
C PRO A 64 -0.91 -15.96 -3.51
N ALA A 65 0.34 -15.96 -3.04
CA ALA A 65 1.40 -16.71 -3.69
C ALA A 65 1.09 -18.21 -3.73
N GLY A 66 1.18 -18.81 -4.91
CA GLY A 66 0.92 -20.24 -5.12
C GLY A 66 -0.53 -20.60 -5.47
N THR A 67 -1.49 -19.68 -5.33
CA THR A 67 -2.87 -19.90 -5.78
C THR A 67 -2.97 -19.75 -7.29
N LYS A 68 -3.51 -20.76 -7.97
CA LYS A 68 -3.78 -20.69 -9.42
C LYS A 68 -5.10 -19.95 -9.67
N PRO A 69 -5.24 -19.22 -10.79
CA PRO A 69 -6.48 -18.56 -11.17
C PRO A 69 -7.70 -19.48 -11.25
N GLU A 70 -7.47 -20.72 -11.69
CA GLU A 70 -8.50 -21.75 -11.90
C GLU A 70 -9.10 -22.26 -10.58
N ASP A 71 -8.34 -22.21 -9.50
CA ASP A 71 -8.75 -22.73 -8.18
C ASP A 71 -9.51 -21.68 -7.36
N VAL A 72 -9.66 -20.45 -7.86
CA VAL A 72 -10.28 -19.35 -7.11
C VAL A 72 -11.80 -19.46 -7.15
N SER A 73 -12.41 -19.67 -5.98
CA SER A 73 -13.86 -19.60 -5.83
C SER A 73 -14.37 -18.15 -5.72
N LEU A 74 -15.68 -17.95 -5.93
CA LEU A 74 -16.32 -16.65 -5.70
C LEU A 74 -16.12 -16.13 -4.27
N ASN A 75 -16.18 -17.03 -3.27
CA ASN A 75 -15.98 -16.67 -1.87
C ASN A 75 -14.54 -16.22 -1.59
N ASP A 76 -13.55 -16.89 -2.18
CA ASP A 76 -12.14 -16.49 -2.07
C ASP A 76 -11.91 -15.12 -2.72
N ALA A 77 -12.53 -14.89 -3.88
CA ALA A 77 -12.42 -13.63 -4.58
C ALA A 77 -13.02 -12.47 -3.79
N VAL A 78 -14.20 -12.66 -3.20
CA VAL A 78 -14.82 -11.69 -2.28
C VAL A 78 -13.90 -11.44 -1.08
N LYS A 79 -13.33 -12.50 -0.49
CA LYS A 79 -12.37 -12.37 0.61
C LYS A 79 -11.16 -11.53 0.21
N TYR A 80 -10.54 -11.79 -0.94
CA TYR A 80 -9.36 -11.04 -1.39
C TYR A 80 -9.66 -9.57 -1.63
N LEU A 81 -10.86 -9.25 -2.13
CA LEU A 81 -11.32 -7.87 -2.36
C LEU A 81 -11.58 -7.07 -1.08
N LEU A 82 -11.57 -7.71 0.10
CA LEU A 82 -11.65 -7.01 1.39
C LEU A 82 -10.42 -6.13 1.66
N LEU A 83 -9.26 -6.44 1.06
CA LEU A 83 -8.06 -5.63 1.18
C LEU A 83 -8.00 -4.56 0.07
N PRO A 84 -7.44 -3.37 0.34
CA PRO A 84 -6.93 -2.89 1.62
C PRO A 84 -8.06 -2.64 2.64
N ARG A 85 -7.85 -3.08 3.89
CA ARG A 85 -8.79 -2.87 5.00
C ARG A 85 -8.31 -1.72 5.88
N GLU A 86 -9.15 -0.72 6.08
CA GLU A 86 -8.88 0.36 7.04
C GLU A 86 -9.28 -0.09 8.46
N LEU A 87 -8.37 0.08 9.42
CA LEU A 87 -8.57 -0.34 10.82
C LEU A 87 -8.97 0.81 11.75
N GLY A 88 -8.68 2.06 11.34
CA GLY A 88 -8.88 3.27 12.13
C GLY A 88 -7.74 4.27 11.93
N ASN A 89 -7.79 5.40 12.63
CA ASN A 89 -6.77 6.46 12.55
C ASN A 89 -5.76 6.34 13.68
N HIS A 90 -4.48 6.51 13.37
CA HIS A 90 -3.42 6.42 14.38
C HIS A 90 -3.49 7.61 15.36
N PRO A 91 -3.36 7.38 16.69
CA PRO A 91 -3.68 8.38 17.71
C PRO A 91 -2.74 9.59 17.72
N LYS A 92 -1.47 9.43 17.31
CA LYS A 92 -0.48 10.52 17.32
C LYS A 92 -0.51 11.39 16.06
N THR A 93 -0.95 10.84 14.95
CA THR A 93 -0.74 11.40 13.61
C THR A 93 -2.06 11.66 12.88
N GLY A 94 -3.16 11.04 13.31
CA GLY A 94 -4.48 11.18 12.71
C GLY A 94 -4.66 10.47 11.36
N GLU A 95 -3.59 9.91 10.80
CA GLU A 95 -3.63 9.24 9.50
C GLU A 95 -4.14 7.80 9.59
N PRO A 96 -4.80 7.28 8.55
CA PRO A 96 -5.39 5.96 8.56
C PRO A 96 -4.32 4.86 8.68
N ILE A 97 -4.69 3.82 9.42
CA ILE A 97 -3.97 2.55 9.53
C ILE A 97 -4.65 1.57 8.60
N ILE A 98 -3.87 1.00 7.68
CA ILE A 98 -4.36 0.05 6.69
C ILE A 98 -3.71 -1.32 6.89
N ALA A 99 -4.49 -2.38 6.82
CA ALA A 99 -3.99 -3.74 6.63
C ALA A 99 -4.09 -4.12 5.15
N ASN A 100 -3.02 -4.65 4.58
CA ASN A 100 -3.00 -5.05 3.18
C ASN A 100 -1.95 -6.13 2.92
N THR A 101 -2.01 -6.74 1.74
CA THR A 101 -1.04 -7.73 1.27
C THR A 101 -0.29 -7.19 0.05
N GLY A 102 1.04 -7.19 0.10
CA GLY A 102 1.90 -6.74 -0.99
C GLY A 102 2.88 -7.82 -1.45
N GLN A 103 3.81 -7.44 -2.33
CA GLN A 103 4.83 -8.34 -2.89
C GLN A 103 5.74 -9.01 -1.84
N TYR A 104 5.92 -8.38 -0.67
CA TYR A 104 6.75 -8.89 0.43
C TYR A 104 5.91 -9.58 1.53
N GLY A 105 4.64 -9.85 1.23
CA GLY A 105 3.69 -10.42 2.18
C GLY A 105 2.77 -9.38 2.83
N PRO A 106 1.98 -9.81 3.82
CA PRO A 106 1.03 -8.97 4.54
C PRO A 106 1.72 -7.92 5.41
N TYR A 107 1.10 -6.75 5.52
CA TYR A 107 1.65 -5.60 6.25
C TYR A 107 0.57 -4.69 6.82
N ILE A 108 0.95 -3.94 7.86
CA ILE A 108 0.26 -2.75 8.34
C ILE A 108 0.94 -1.51 7.77
N GLY A 109 0.17 -0.62 7.17
CA GLY A 109 0.62 0.65 6.62
C GLY A 109 0.04 1.83 7.40
N HIS A 110 0.85 2.88 7.58
CA HIS A 110 0.45 4.11 8.24
C HIS A 110 1.29 5.28 7.74
N ALA A 111 0.68 6.30 7.11
CA ALA A 111 1.36 7.53 6.67
C ALA A 111 2.69 7.29 5.89
N GLY A 112 2.75 6.22 5.09
CA GLY A 112 3.95 5.82 4.35
C GLY A 112 5.01 5.06 5.15
N ASP A 113 4.79 4.80 6.44
CA ASP A 113 5.46 3.72 7.17
C ASP A 113 4.72 2.39 6.96
N PHE A 114 5.47 1.29 6.97
CA PHE A 114 4.97 -0.04 6.68
C PHE A 114 5.69 -1.06 7.56
N ARG A 115 4.92 -1.96 8.17
CA ARG A 115 5.37 -3.04 9.05
C ARG A 115 4.84 -4.38 8.57
N SER A 116 5.75 -5.29 8.27
CA SER A 116 5.40 -6.63 7.81
C SER A 116 4.82 -7.47 8.95
N LEU A 117 3.74 -8.19 8.67
CA LEU A 117 3.18 -9.21 9.56
C LEU A 117 4.01 -10.49 9.37
N LYS A 118 4.95 -10.74 10.30
CA LYS A 118 5.93 -11.83 10.17
C LYS A 118 5.41 -13.18 10.64
N ASP A 119 4.47 -13.19 11.58
CA ASP A 119 3.91 -14.41 12.15
C ASP A 119 2.50 -14.64 11.60
N PRO A 120 2.36 -15.44 10.51
CA PRO A 120 1.06 -15.67 9.88
C PRO A 120 0.09 -16.46 10.77
N LYS A 121 0.54 -17.04 11.88
CA LYS A 121 -0.35 -17.71 12.85
C LYS A 121 -0.96 -16.73 13.84
N LYS A 122 -0.30 -15.60 14.09
CA LYS A 122 -0.76 -14.58 15.03
C LYS A 122 -1.48 -13.44 14.33
N ASP A 123 -0.93 -13.01 13.19
CA ASP A 123 -1.31 -11.77 12.54
C ASP A 123 -1.78 -12.05 11.09
N ASP A 124 -3.09 -12.03 10.86
CA ASP A 124 -3.72 -12.14 9.55
C ASP A 124 -4.27 -10.77 9.12
N PRO A 125 -3.90 -10.21 7.94
CA PRO A 125 -4.39 -8.91 7.48
C PRO A 125 -5.91 -8.81 7.37
N TYR A 126 -6.63 -9.93 7.18
CA TYR A 126 -8.09 -9.94 7.08
C TYR A 126 -8.76 -9.78 8.45
N THR A 127 -8.16 -10.28 9.54
CA THR A 127 -8.79 -10.34 10.87
C THR A 127 -8.11 -9.47 11.92
N ILE A 128 -6.91 -8.95 11.65
CA ILE A 128 -6.13 -8.15 12.61
C ILE A 128 -6.95 -6.98 13.19
N THR A 129 -6.75 -6.72 14.48
CA THR A 129 -7.45 -5.67 15.23
C THR A 129 -6.69 -4.35 15.19
N TYR A 130 -7.39 -3.26 15.46
CA TYR A 130 -6.81 -1.92 15.55
C TYR A 130 -5.71 -1.83 16.64
N GLU A 131 -5.98 -2.40 17.82
CA GLU A 131 -5.03 -2.43 18.94
C GLU A 131 -3.73 -3.16 18.58
N ARG A 132 -3.86 -4.35 17.97
CA ARG A 132 -2.70 -5.13 17.51
C ARG A 132 -1.91 -4.38 16.44
N ALA A 133 -2.58 -3.68 15.54
CA ALA A 133 -1.92 -2.86 14.53
C ALA A 133 -1.11 -1.70 15.16
N LEU A 134 -1.59 -1.09 16.24
CA LEU A 134 -0.86 -0.07 16.99
C LEU A 134 0.39 -0.65 17.67
N GLU A 135 0.31 -1.83 18.27
CA GLU A 135 1.47 -2.52 18.85
C GLU A 135 2.57 -2.73 17.81
N ILE A 136 2.20 -3.24 16.64
CA ILE A 136 3.13 -3.52 15.54
C ILE A 136 3.76 -2.23 14.99
N LEU A 137 2.99 -1.13 14.92
CA LEU A 137 3.50 0.17 14.50
C LEU A 137 4.45 0.79 15.55
N ALA A 138 4.24 0.50 16.84
CA ALA A 138 5.07 0.98 17.93
C ALA A 138 6.44 0.28 17.98
N GLU A 139 6.57 -0.94 17.45
CA GLU A 139 7.86 -1.61 17.33
C GLU A 139 8.86 -0.75 16.53
N PRO A 140 10.15 -0.72 16.85
CA PRO A 140 11.13 0.04 16.09
C PRO A 140 11.33 -0.54 14.68
N LYS A 141 11.46 0.32 13.67
CA LYS A 141 11.67 -0.15 12.30
C LYS A 141 13.06 -0.75 12.15
N THR A 142 13.15 -1.90 11.49
CA THR A 142 14.44 -2.43 11.04
C THR A 142 15.01 -1.50 9.98
N LEU A 143 15.98 -0.68 10.37
CA LEU A 143 16.70 0.21 9.47
C LEU A 143 17.77 -0.56 8.69
N ARG A 144 18.26 0.03 7.61
CA ARG A 144 19.39 -0.55 6.89
C ARG A 144 20.64 -0.47 7.75
N LYS A 145 21.59 -1.38 7.53
CA LYS A 145 22.86 -1.38 8.25
C LYS A 145 23.56 -0.02 8.09
N GLY A 146 23.89 0.63 9.20
CA GLY A 146 24.51 1.96 9.23
C GLY A 146 23.56 3.14 8.99
N GLU A 147 22.24 2.94 9.13
CA GLU A 147 21.23 4.00 9.17
C GLU A 147 20.64 4.07 10.59
N THR A 148 20.66 5.25 11.21
CA THR A 148 20.07 5.51 12.53
C THR A 148 18.95 6.54 12.41
N LEU A 149 17.85 6.31 13.12
CA LEU A 149 16.76 7.28 13.23
C LEU A 149 17.13 8.29 14.31
N LEU A 150 17.29 9.56 13.94
CA LEU A 150 17.65 10.63 14.87
C LEU A 150 16.42 11.35 15.44
N LYS A 151 15.42 11.63 14.59
CA LYS A 151 14.26 12.43 14.99
C LYS A 151 13.05 12.10 14.11
N GLU A 152 11.89 11.94 14.73
CA GLU A 152 10.60 11.88 14.02
C GLU A 152 9.98 13.28 14.04
N LEU A 153 9.77 13.88 12.86
CA LEU A 153 9.23 15.25 12.76
C LEU A 153 7.71 15.27 12.64
N GLY A 154 7.09 14.11 12.37
CA GLY A 154 5.64 13.98 12.18
C GLY A 154 5.22 13.94 10.72
N VAL A 155 3.96 14.29 10.46
CA VAL A 155 3.32 14.12 9.15
C VAL A 155 3.48 15.38 8.29
N HIS A 156 3.91 15.21 7.05
CA HIS A 156 4.00 16.31 6.09
C HIS A 156 2.60 16.85 5.73
N PRO A 157 2.36 18.18 5.78
CA PRO A 157 1.02 18.77 5.63
C PRO A 157 0.34 18.46 4.29
N THR A 158 1.07 18.54 3.17
CA THR A 158 0.50 18.28 1.84
C THR A 158 0.39 16.80 1.50
N THR A 159 1.43 16.01 1.79
CA THR A 159 1.51 14.62 1.31
C THR A 159 1.03 13.60 2.31
N ARG A 160 0.71 13.99 3.55
CA ARG A 160 0.23 13.09 4.62
C ARG A 160 1.15 11.90 4.90
N LYS A 161 2.45 12.12 4.69
CA LYS A 161 3.50 11.10 4.87
C LYS A 161 4.42 11.51 6.00
N LEU A 162 4.86 10.54 6.79
CA LEU A 162 5.84 10.77 7.85
C LEU A 162 7.16 11.31 7.29
N VAL A 163 7.71 12.27 8.01
CA VAL A 163 9.00 12.89 7.75
C VAL A 163 9.91 12.63 8.94
N ASN A 164 11.00 11.92 8.69
CA ASN A 164 11.96 11.52 9.71
C ASN A 164 13.37 11.94 9.31
N VAL A 165 14.20 12.27 10.30
CA VAL A 165 15.62 12.57 10.17
C VAL A 165 16.42 11.30 10.42
N PHE A 166 17.26 10.94 9.46
CA PHE A 166 18.16 9.80 9.56
C PHE A 166 19.60 10.27 9.47
N GLU A 167 20.50 9.48 10.05
CA GLU A 167 21.93 9.58 9.86
C GLU A 167 22.47 8.32 9.20
N SER A 168 23.46 8.52 8.33
CA SER A 168 24.18 7.44 7.66
C SER A 168 25.65 7.78 7.57
N LYS A 169 26.46 6.84 7.06
CA LYS A 169 27.87 7.07 6.73
C LYS A 169 28.15 8.31 5.86
N SER A 170 27.17 8.77 5.09
CA SER A 170 27.28 9.91 4.17
C SER A 170 26.73 11.22 4.75
N GLY A 171 26.37 11.23 6.03
CA GLY A 171 25.79 12.38 6.71
C GLY A 171 24.29 12.24 6.97
N ARG A 172 23.69 13.34 7.44
CA ARG A 172 22.29 13.44 7.86
C ARG A 172 21.37 13.75 6.69
N TYR A 173 20.17 13.18 6.71
CA TYR A 173 19.20 13.38 5.65
C TYR A 173 17.76 13.26 6.15
N LEU A 174 16.85 13.98 5.49
CA LEU A 174 15.42 13.82 5.66
C LEU A 174 14.90 12.71 4.75
N LYS A 175 13.93 11.95 5.24
CA LYS A 175 13.23 10.95 4.46
C LYS A 175 11.72 11.14 4.59
N LYS A 176 11.05 11.21 3.45
CA LYS A 176 9.58 11.26 3.32
C LYS A 176 9.13 10.17 2.36
N GLY A 177 8.62 9.06 2.90
CA GLY A 177 8.37 7.85 2.13
C GLY A 177 9.64 7.38 1.39
N PHE A 178 9.63 7.42 0.06
CA PHE A 178 10.78 7.07 -0.78
C PHE A 178 11.72 8.25 -1.09
N LYS A 179 11.27 9.51 -0.91
CA LYS A 179 12.10 10.69 -1.18
C LYS A 179 13.10 10.89 -0.05
N ARG A 180 14.37 11.13 -0.38
CA ARG A 180 15.44 11.47 0.55
C ARG A 180 16.14 12.75 0.12
N ILE A 181 16.49 13.60 1.08
CA ILE A 181 17.26 14.82 0.83
C ILE A 181 18.28 15.03 1.94
N GLY A 182 19.53 15.30 1.56
CA GLY A 182 20.60 15.59 2.51
C GLY A 182 20.30 16.87 3.28
N ILE A 183 20.69 16.90 4.55
CA ILE A 183 20.63 18.09 5.39
C ILE A 183 22.03 18.71 5.37
N PRO A 184 22.15 20.02 5.10
CA PRO A 184 23.44 20.72 5.18
C PRO A 184 24.11 20.58 6.55
N ASP A 185 25.44 20.45 6.57
CA ASP A 185 26.21 20.16 7.79
C ASP A 185 26.14 21.30 8.84
N ASN A 186 25.83 22.52 8.40
CA ASN A 186 25.68 23.69 9.27
C ASN A 186 24.38 23.67 10.11
N VAL A 187 23.40 22.83 9.75
CA VAL A 187 22.14 22.70 10.49
C VAL A 187 22.31 21.66 11.59
N LYS A 188 22.07 22.05 12.84
CA LYS A 188 22.08 21.12 13.98
C LYS A 188 20.79 20.29 13.99
N THR A 189 20.84 19.12 14.61
CA THR A 189 19.72 18.18 14.72
C THR A 189 18.51 18.72 15.48
N GLU A 190 18.77 19.57 16.48
CA GLU A 190 17.74 20.16 17.35
C GLU A 190 16.86 21.14 16.57
N ASP A 191 17.49 21.96 15.73
CA ASP A 191 16.85 23.02 14.93
C ASP A 191 16.01 22.47 13.76
N ILE A 192 16.10 21.17 13.48
CA ILE A 192 15.30 20.55 12.42
C ILE A 192 13.85 20.45 12.89
N THR A 193 13.01 21.36 12.39
CA THR A 193 11.55 21.35 12.53
C THR A 193 10.88 20.73 11.31
N LEU A 194 9.58 20.40 11.43
CA LEU A 194 8.78 19.94 10.30
C LEU A 194 8.72 20.99 9.18
N GLU A 195 8.65 22.28 9.53
CA GLU A 195 8.58 23.39 8.58
C GLU A 195 9.85 23.46 7.72
N LEU A 196 11.02 23.48 8.36
CA LEU A 196 12.31 23.45 7.66
C LEU A 196 12.43 22.20 6.78
N ALA A 197 11.96 21.05 7.28
CA ALA A 197 11.99 19.81 6.51
C ALA A 197 11.10 19.88 5.26
N VAL A 198 9.94 20.52 5.33
CA VAL A 198 9.06 20.75 4.18
C VAL A 198 9.74 21.64 3.14
N GLU A 199 10.43 22.70 3.57
CA GLU A 199 11.18 23.58 2.67
C GLU A 199 12.31 22.85 1.96
N LEU A 200 13.16 22.13 2.71
CA LEU A 200 14.25 21.34 2.15
C LEU A 200 13.72 20.31 1.15
N LEU A 201 12.60 19.65 1.45
CA LEU A 201 11.98 18.68 0.54
C LEU A 201 11.40 19.28 -0.76
N LYS A 202 11.23 20.60 -0.86
CA LYS A 202 10.86 21.29 -2.12
C LYS A 202 12.06 21.53 -3.04
N GLN A 203 13.28 21.60 -2.50
CA GLN A 203 14.48 22.04 -3.23
C GLN A 203 15.04 21.04 -4.26
N ARG A 204 14.29 19.99 -4.63
CA ARG A 204 14.65 19.02 -5.69
C ARG A 204 13.44 18.41 -6.36
#